data_AF-A0A533S3J9-F1
#
_entry.id   AF-A0A533S3J9-F1
#
_cell.length_a   1.000
_cell.length_b   1.000
_cell.length_c   1.000
_cell.angle_alpha   90.00
_cell.angle_beta   90.00
_cell.angle_gamma   90.00
#
_symmetry.space_group_name_H-M   'P 1'
#
loop_
_entity.id
_entity.type
_entity.pdbx_description
1 polymer ?
#
loop_
_entity_poly.entity_id
_entity_poly.type
_entity_poly.pdbx_seq_one_letter_code
_entity_poly.pdbx_strand_id
1 'polypeptide(L)'
;MIDGGTEGTPLPPSRVPPALVRWGERLPLRLRRSTSCWWPFLLFPLLSLALYGDTLGLYFQGDDWTLVGPRVGAAFLANPLSVFTQTHGVHYQPVTFLLHGVCSVLFGATAWPYHLVNVLLFGVALALLWRYLARRGFPLLSRAAAVTVFGGAAIQYMVVQWIAAVSYILLAVLLL
;
A
#
# COMPACT_ATOMS: atom_id res chain seq x y z
N MET A 1 27.59 41.76 -53.33
CA MET A 1 28.78 40.99 -52.88
C MET A 1 28.57 40.64 -51.41
N ILE A 2 27.65 39.71 -51.12
CA ILE A 2 27.57 38.95 -49.87
C ILE A 2 26.89 37.64 -50.28
N ASP A 3 27.67 36.58 -50.38
CA ASP A 3 27.15 35.22 -50.37
C ASP A 3 28.25 34.32 -49.81
N GLY A 4 27.89 33.50 -48.83
CA GLY A 4 28.85 32.69 -48.09
C GLY A 4 28.17 31.90 -46.98
N GLY A 5 27.10 31.18 -47.33
CA GLY A 5 26.46 30.22 -46.45
C GLY A 5 27.41 29.08 -46.10
N THR A 6 27.64 28.87 -44.81
CA THR A 6 28.32 27.68 -44.29
C THR A 6 27.32 26.53 -44.23
N GLU A 7 27.32 25.67 -45.24
CA GLU A 7 26.63 24.38 -45.21
C GLU A 7 27.24 23.51 -44.09
N GLY A 8 26.49 23.37 -42.99
CA GLY A 8 26.79 22.44 -41.92
C GLY A 8 26.68 21.01 -42.44
N THR A 9 27.82 20.34 -42.52
CA THR A 9 27.91 18.93 -42.90
C THR A 9 27.17 18.10 -41.83
N PRO A 10 26.14 17.31 -42.18
CA PRO A 10 25.46 16.46 -41.21
C PRO A 10 26.45 15.39 -40.73
N LEU A 11 26.64 15.32 -39.41
CA LEU A 11 27.47 14.29 -38.79
C LEU A 11 26.90 12.90 -39.12
N PRO A 12 27.77 11.91 -39.42
CA PRO A 12 27.33 10.57 -39.76
C PRO A 12 26.59 9.94 -38.58
N PRO A 13 25.53 9.14 -38.82
CA PRO A 13 24.77 8.48 -37.77
C PRO A 13 25.73 7.64 -36.93
N SER A 14 25.90 8.05 -35.67
CA SER A 14 26.72 7.36 -34.68
C SER A 14 26.34 5.89 -34.66
N ARG A 15 27.30 5.02 -34.99
CA ARG A 15 27.17 3.57 -34.90
C ARG A 15 26.93 3.20 -33.44
N VAL A 16 25.66 3.14 -33.03
CA VAL A 16 25.29 2.52 -31.76
C VAL A 16 25.78 1.06 -31.84
N PRO A 17 26.66 0.62 -30.92
CA PRO A 17 27.19 -0.73 -30.96
C PRO A 17 26.02 -1.74 -30.93
N PRO A 18 25.98 -2.74 -31.83
CA PRO A 18 24.90 -3.73 -31.88
C PRO A 18 24.76 -4.55 -30.58
N ALA A 19 25.74 -4.46 -29.68
CA ALA A 19 25.68 -5.03 -28.34
C ALA A 19 24.63 -4.35 -27.43
N LEU A 20 24.33 -3.07 -27.61
CA LEU A 20 23.35 -2.34 -26.79
C LEU A 20 21.90 -2.54 -27.27
N VAL A 21 21.69 -2.82 -28.56
CA VAL A 21 20.36 -3.10 -29.13
C VAL A 21 19.82 -4.46 -28.69
N ARG A 22 20.68 -5.43 -28.35
CA ARG A 22 20.26 -6.80 -27.97
C ARG A 22 19.66 -6.95 -26.57
N TRP A 23 19.80 -5.97 -25.69
CA TRP A 23 19.27 -6.05 -24.33
C TRP A 23 17.80 -5.64 -24.24
N GLY A 24 17.30 -4.84 -25.19
CA GLY A 24 15.90 -4.41 -25.22
C GLY A 24 14.91 -5.46 -25.72
N GLU A 25 15.37 -6.43 -26.52
CA GLU A 25 14.48 -7.36 -27.26
C GLU A 25 14.35 -8.75 -26.62
N ARG A 26 15.02 -9.03 -25.50
CA ARG A 26 14.96 -10.34 -24.81
C ARG A 26 14.23 -10.32 -23.48
N LEU A 27 13.21 -9.48 -23.35
CA LEU A 27 12.15 -9.76 -22.38
C LEU A 27 11.02 -10.44 -23.14
N PRO A 28 11.03 -11.79 -23.28
CA PRO A 28 9.82 -12.47 -23.67
C PRO A 28 8.79 -12.12 -22.59
N LEU A 29 7.81 -11.30 -22.97
CA LEU A 29 6.55 -11.10 -22.28
C LEU A 29 5.76 -12.42 -22.32
N ARG A 30 6.36 -13.51 -21.82
CA ARG A 30 5.60 -14.60 -21.26
C ARG A 30 4.96 -14.02 -20.02
N LEU A 31 3.84 -13.33 -20.22
CA LEU A 31 2.74 -13.26 -19.26
C LEU A 31 2.32 -14.70 -18.99
N ARG A 32 3.16 -15.41 -18.25
CA ARG A 32 2.89 -16.72 -17.71
C ARG A 32 1.63 -16.49 -16.90
N ARG A 33 0.52 -17.09 -17.34
CA ARG A 33 -0.72 -17.15 -16.56
C ARG A 33 -0.32 -17.64 -15.17
N SER A 34 -0.12 -16.70 -14.26
CA SER A 34 0.10 -17.00 -12.87
C SER A 34 -1.21 -17.62 -12.44
N THR A 35 -1.19 -18.94 -12.25
CA THR A 35 -2.26 -19.63 -11.53
C THR A 35 -2.57 -18.78 -10.31
N SER A 36 -3.86 -18.50 -10.09
CA SER A 36 -4.33 -17.59 -9.06
C SER A 36 -3.87 -18.15 -7.71
N CYS A 37 -2.72 -17.66 -7.24
CA CYS A 37 -2.09 -18.14 -6.04
C CYS A 37 -2.73 -17.33 -4.92
N TRP A 38 -3.83 -17.87 -4.39
CA TRP A 38 -4.65 -17.22 -3.37
C TRP A 38 -4.06 -17.41 -1.97
N TRP A 39 -3.17 -18.40 -1.77
CA TRP A 39 -2.56 -18.68 -0.46
C TRP A 39 -1.88 -17.46 0.20
N PRO A 40 -1.24 -16.50 -0.50
CA PRO A 40 -0.65 -15.32 0.15
C PRO A 40 -1.70 -14.51 0.92
N PHE A 41 -2.92 -14.43 0.38
CA PHE A 41 -4.04 -13.73 1.01
C PHE A 41 -4.62 -14.45 2.22
N LEU A 42 -4.21 -15.69 2.49
CA LEU A 42 -4.46 -16.34 3.77
C LEU A 42 -3.23 -16.31 4.68
N LEU A 43 -2.04 -16.61 4.13
CA LEU A 43 -0.83 -16.74 4.93
C LEU A 43 -0.44 -15.42 5.59
N PHE A 44 -0.45 -14.31 4.84
CA PHE A 44 0.06 -13.04 5.36
C PHE A 44 -0.87 -12.38 6.39
N PRO A 45 -2.20 -12.43 6.27
CA PRO A 45 -3.08 -12.04 7.37
C PRO A 45 -2.88 -12.86 8.65
N LEU A 46 -2.71 -14.18 8.54
CA LEU A 46 -2.42 -15.03 9.71
C LEU A 46 -1.05 -14.73 10.31
N LEU A 47 -0.04 -14.50 9.48
CA LEU A 47 1.30 -14.12 9.93
C LEU A 47 1.29 -12.73 10.59
N SER A 48 0.56 -11.78 10.03
CA SER A 48 0.36 -10.45 10.61
C SER A 48 -0.29 -10.56 11.98
N LEU A 49 -1.30 -11.41 12.13
CA LEU A 49 -1.93 -11.69 13.43
C LEU A 49 -0.96 -12.34 14.41
N ALA A 50 -0.08 -13.24 13.96
CA ALA A 50 0.93 -13.83 14.83
C ALA A 50 2.01 -12.81 15.26
N LEU A 51 2.36 -11.85 14.41
CA LEU A 51 3.39 -10.84 14.68
C LEU A 51 2.87 -9.67 15.53
N TYR A 52 1.62 -9.27 15.31
CA TYR A 52 1.04 -8.04 15.86
C TYR A 52 -0.23 -8.29 16.69
N GLY A 53 -0.53 -9.55 17.01
CA GLY A 53 -1.73 -9.91 17.77
C GLY A 53 -1.75 -9.36 19.20
N ASP A 54 -0.59 -9.05 19.76
CA ASP A 54 -0.47 -8.35 21.04
C ASP A 54 -1.10 -6.95 21.00
N THR A 55 -1.07 -6.27 19.85
CA THR A 55 -1.71 -4.95 19.67
C THR A 55 -3.22 -4.97 19.86
N LEU A 56 -3.87 -6.14 19.77
CA LEU A 56 -5.30 -6.28 20.00
C LEU A 56 -5.70 -6.01 21.46
N GLY A 57 -4.77 -6.15 22.40
CA GLY A 57 -4.97 -5.85 23.82
C GLY A 57 -4.82 -4.38 24.18
N LEU A 58 -4.47 -3.53 23.20
CA LEU A 58 -4.27 -2.10 23.43
C LEU A 58 -5.59 -1.34 23.35
N TYR A 59 -5.64 -0.23 24.09
CA TYR A 59 -6.69 0.78 23.96
C TYR A 59 -6.31 1.79 22.87
N PHE A 60 -7.29 2.60 22.44
CA PHE A 60 -7.05 3.77 21.59
C PHE A 60 -6.03 4.73 22.21
N GLN A 61 -5.14 5.28 21.39
CA GLN A 61 -4.03 6.11 21.83
C GLN A 61 -4.03 7.46 21.11
N GLY A 62 -3.67 8.52 21.81
CA GLY A 62 -3.43 9.84 21.21
C GLY A 62 -4.62 10.36 20.40
N ASP A 63 -4.38 10.57 19.10
CA ASP A 63 -5.33 11.11 18.14
C ASP A 63 -6.36 10.10 17.62
N ASP A 64 -6.25 8.81 17.97
CA ASP A 64 -7.24 7.77 17.66
C ASP A 64 -8.67 8.19 18.09
N TRP A 65 -8.79 8.91 19.22
CA TRP A 65 -10.07 9.36 19.77
C TRP A 65 -10.85 10.30 18.84
N THR A 66 -10.17 10.98 17.92
CA THR A 66 -10.82 11.82 16.91
C THR A 66 -11.56 10.99 15.85
N LEU A 67 -11.19 9.71 15.69
CA LEU A 67 -11.69 8.80 14.68
C LEU A 67 -12.79 7.84 15.20
N VAL A 68 -12.94 7.72 16.52
CA VAL A 68 -13.85 6.74 17.17
C VAL A 68 -14.82 7.35 18.17
N GLY A 69 -14.95 8.69 18.19
CA GLY A 69 -15.86 9.39 19.09
C GLY A 69 -17.32 8.92 18.96
N PRO A 70 -18.14 9.10 20.02
CA PRO A 70 -19.50 8.53 20.10
C PRO A 70 -20.47 9.03 19.02
N ARG A 71 -20.12 10.11 18.31
CA ARG A 71 -20.92 10.68 17.22
C ARG A 71 -20.47 10.20 15.84
N VAL A 72 -19.31 9.56 15.71
CA VAL A 72 -18.72 9.19 14.41
C VAL A 72 -19.63 8.22 13.66
N GLY A 73 -20.01 7.09 14.27
CA GLY A 73 -20.89 6.10 13.63
C GLY A 73 -22.25 6.67 13.23
N ALA A 74 -22.89 7.46 14.10
CA ALA A 74 -24.18 8.09 13.81
C ALA A 74 -24.07 9.13 12.68
N ALA A 75 -23.03 9.96 12.70
CA ALA A 75 -22.77 10.93 11.63
C ALA A 75 -22.44 10.25 10.29
N PHE A 76 -21.68 9.14 10.34
CA PHE A 76 -21.35 8.34 9.17
C PHE A 76 -22.60 7.71 8.55
N LEU A 77 -23.51 7.15 9.34
CA LEU A 77 -24.78 6.61 8.85
C LEU A 77 -25.69 7.71 8.26
N ALA A 78 -25.69 8.91 8.87
CA ALA A 78 -26.50 10.02 8.38
C ALA A 78 -26.02 10.52 7.01
N ASN A 79 -24.71 10.58 6.79
CA ASN A 79 -24.14 10.98 5.50
C ASN A 79 -22.71 10.44 5.33
N PRO A 80 -22.51 9.25 4.73
CA PRO A 80 -21.17 8.69 4.56
C PRO A 80 -20.31 9.50 3.58
N LEU A 81 -20.95 10.23 2.66
CA LEU A 81 -20.25 11.09 1.68
C LEU A 81 -19.79 12.42 2.30
N SER A 82 -20.21 12.75 3.50
CA SER A 82 -19.76 13.97 4.21
C SER A 82 -18.24 13.99 4.41
N VAL A 83 -17.61 12.82 4.44
CA VAL A 83 -16.16 12.68 4.45
C VAL A 83 -15.48 13.39 3.27
N PHE A 84 -16.14 13.53 2.12
CA PHE A 84 -15.56 14.16 0.94
C PHE A 84 -15.82 15.66 0.86
N THR A 85 -16.73 16.18 1.68
CA THR A 85 -17.24 17.55 1.56
C THR A 85 -16.95 18.40 2.79
N GLN A 86 -16.62 17.80 3.93
CA GLN A 86 -16.25 18.52 5.15
C GLN A 86 -14.80 19.02 5.10
N THR A 87 -14.55 20.12 5.79
CA THR A 87 -13.18 20.59 6.03
C THR A 87 -12.54 19.68 7.08
N HIS A 88 -11.49 18.98 6.66
CA HIS A 88 -10.69 18.14 7.56
C HIS A 88 -9.47 18.91 8.03
N GLY A 89 -8.90 18.48 9.16
CA GLY A 89 -7.61 19.01 9.63
C GLY A 89 -6.45 18.68 8.69
N VAL A 90 -5.22 18.92 9.17
CA VAL A 90 -3.97 18.81 8.38
C VAL A 90 -3.75 17.42 7.75
N HIS A 91 -4.44 16.38 8.24
CA HIS A 91 -4.35 15.00 7.73
C HIS A 91 -5.67 14.55 7.09
N TYR A 92 -6.07 15.18 5.99
CA TYR A 92 -7.24 14.73 5.23
C TYR A 92 -6.99 13.39 4.55
N GLN A 93 -7.66 12.34 5.02
CA GLN A 93 -7.52 10.96 4.53
C GLN A 93 -8.90 10.31 4.39
N PRO A 94 -9.66 10.60 3.32
CA PRO A 94 -11.08 10.23 3.24
C PRO A 94 -11.32 8.72 3.34
N VAL A 95 -10.42 7.90 2.77
CA VAL A 95 -10.52 6.43 2.86
C VAL A 95 -10.36 5.95 4.30
N THR A 96 -9.50 6.61 5.10
CA THR A 96 -9.32 6.29 6.53
C THR A 96 -10.57 6.61 7.32
N PHE A 97 -11.18 7.76 7.09
CA PHE A 97 -12.45 8.12 7.71
C PHE A 97 -13.62 7.21 7.29
N LEU A 98 -13.68 6.78 6.03
CA LEU A 98 -14.66 5.78 5.59
C LEU A 98 -14.50 4.47 6.34
N LEU A 99 -13.27 3.97 6.45
CA LEU A 99 -12.96 2.74 7.17
C LEU A 99 -13.35 2.86 8.66
N HIS A 100 -12.98 3.95 9.31
CA HIS A 100 -13.31 4.19 10.71
C HIS A 100 -14.80 4.43 10.95
N GLY A 101 -15.50 5.07 10.01
CA GLY A 101 -16.96 5.20 10.02
C GLY A 101 -17.64 3.84 10.00
N VAL A 102 -17.21 2.95 9.09
CA VAL A 102 -17.69 1.56 9.03
C VAL A 102 -17.38 0.82 10.33
N CYS A 103 -16.14 0.91 10.84
CA CYS A 103 -15.77 0.25 12.09
C CYS A 103 -16.59 0.79 13.29
N SER A 104 -16.88 2.09 13.32
CA SER A 104 -17.67 2.72 14.39
C SER A 104 -19.12 2.25 14.39
N VAL A 105 -19.71 2.03 13.21
CA VAL A 105 -21.04 1.43 13.08
C VAL A 105 -21.06 -0.02 13.54
N LEU A 106 -20.03 -0.80 13.19
CA LEU A 106 -19.99 -2.24 13.49
C LEU A 106 -19.58 -2.56 14.93
N PHE A 107 -18.66 -1.78 15.50
CA PHE A 107 -17.94 -2.13 16.73
C PHE A 107 -18.08 -1.08 17.84
N GLY A 108 -18.70 0.07 17.56
CA GLY A 108 -18.80 1.18 18.50
C GLY A 108 -17.41 1.69 18.91
N ALA A 109 -17.26 2.03 20.19
CA ALA A 109 -16.00 2.52 20.77
C ALA A 109 -15.13 1.39 21.36
N THR A 110 -15.24 0.18 20.84
CA THR A 110 -14.40 -0.96 21.27
C THR A 110 -13.09 -0.93 20.50
N ALA A 111 -11.93 -0.97 21.18
CA ALA A 111 -10.62 -0.79 20.52
C ALA A 111 -10.14 -2.02 19.73
N TRP A 112 -10.22 -3.21 20.32
CA TRP A 112 -9.64 -4.43 19.72
C TRP A 112 -10.10 -4.72 18.28
N PRO A 113 -11.37 -4.48 17.85
CA PRO A 113 -11.78 -4.73 16.47
C PRO A 113 -11.08 -3.81 15.47
N TYR A 114 -10.79 -2.57 15.84
CA TYR A 114 -10.07 -1.63 14.98
C TYR A 114 -8.63 -2.07 14.77
N HIS A 115 -7.95 -2.46 15.85
CA HIS A 115 -6.61 -3.05 15.75
C HIS A 115 -6.63 -4.34 14.90
N LEU A 116 -7.66 -5.19 15.05
CA LEU A 116 -7.81 -6.37 14.21
C LEU A 116 -7.94 -6.00 12.73
N VAL A 117 -8.76 -5.01 12.39
CA VAL A 117 -8.87 -4.51 11.01
C VAL A 117 -7.51 -4.03 10.49
N ASN A 118 -6.75 -3.25 11.27
CA ASN A 118 -5.41 -2.81 10.90
C ASN A 118 -4.45 -3.98 10.65
N VAL A 119 -4.40 -4.94 11.57
CA VAL A 119 -3.56 -6.14 11.47
C VAL A 119 -3.89 -6.94 10.20
N LEU A 120 -5.17 -7.13 9.90
CA LEU A 120 -5.62 -7.85 8.72
C LEU A 120 -5.31 -7.08 7.43
N LEU A 121 -5.56 -5.77 7.39
CA LEU A 121 -5.20 -4.91 6.26
C LEU A 121 -3.70 -4.90 6.02
N PHE A 122 -2.88 -4.91 7.07
CA PHE A 122 -1.44 -5.02 6.96
C PHE A 122 -1.03 -6.34 6.31
N GLY A 123 -1.63 -7.46 6.76
CA GLY A 123 -1.42 -8.76 6.12
C GLY A 123 -1.83 -8.78 4.64
N VAL A 124 -2.92 -8.10 4.27
CA VAL A 124 -3.32 -7.91 2.86
C VAL A 124 -2.27 -7.11 2.09
N ALA A 125 -1.73 -6.03 2.68
CA ALA A 125 -0.65 -5.25 2.05
C ALA A 125 0.60 -6.10 1.79
N LEU A 126 0.99 -6.97 2.73
CA LEU A 126 2.09 -7.92 2.55
C LEU A 126 1.81 -8.93 1.42
N ALA A 127 0.58 -9.43 1.33
CA ALA A 127 0.16 -10.32 0.24
C ALA A 127 0.21 -9.64 -1.13
N LEU A 128 -0.20 -8.38 -1.20
CA LEU A 128 -0.11 -7.56 -2.42
C LEU A 128 1.35 -7.28 -2.79
N LEU A 129 2.20 -6.93 -1.83
CA LEU A 129 3.64 -6.75 -2.05
C LEU A 129 4.28 -8.03 -2.61
N TRP A 130 3.98 -9.19 -2.01
CA TRP A 130 4.44 -10.49 -2.50
C TRP A 130 4.01 -10.72 -3.95
N ARG A 131 2.74 -10.47 -4.26
CA ARG A 131 2.17 -10.66 -5.60
C ARG A 131 2.77 -9.68 -6.61
N TYR A 132 2.97 -8.43 -6.21
CA TYR A 132 3.61 -7.40 -7.02
C TYR A 132 5.02 -7.85 -7.42
N LEU A 133 5.84 -8.26 -6.45
CA LEU A 133 7.19 -8.74 -6.73
C LEU A 133 7.20 -10.03 -7.57
N ALA A 134 6.24 -10.94 -7.35
CA ALA A 134 6.08 -12.13 -8.17
C ALA A 134 5.77 -11.79 -9.64
N ARG A 135 4.89 -10.81 -9.88
CA ARG A 135 4.55 -10.32 -11.24
C ARG A 135 5.74 -9.67 -11.93
N ARG A 136 6.65 -9.05 -11.17
CA ARG A 136 7.90 -8.46 -11.68
C ARG A 136 9.01 -9.49 -11.91
N GLY A 137 8.77 -10.77 -11.64
CA GLY A 137 9.72 -11.84 -11.89
C GLY A 137 10.81 -11.98 -10.82
N PHE A 138 10.66 -11.36 -9.65
CA PHE A 138 11.64 -11.52 -8.57
C PHE A 138 11.65 -12.98 -8.06
N PRO A 139 12.83 -13.55 -7.77
CA PRO A 139 12.95 -14.92 -7.28
C PRO A 139 12.31 -15.05 -5.89
N LEU A 140 11.99 -16.30 -5.49
CA LEU A 140 11.28 -16.58 -4.23
C LEU A 140 11.96 -15.97 -3.01
N LEU A 141 13.28 -16.13 -2.90
CA LEU A 141 14.04 -15.63 -1.75
C LEU A 141 14.00 -14.11 -1.64
N SER A 142 14.13 -13.37 -2.75
CA SER A 142 14.05 -11.91 -2.74
C SER A 142 12.66 -11.40 -2.35
N ARG A 143 11.60 -12.11 -2.77
CA ARG A 143 10.23 -11.80 -2.35
C ARG A 143 10.03 -12.00 -0.85
N ALA A 144 10.49 -13.15 -0.34
CA ALA A 144 10.44 -13.45 1.09
C ALA A 144 11.22 -12.40 1.89
N ALA A 145 12.46 -12.11 1.49
CA ALA A 145 13.27 -11.09 2.15
C ALA A 145 12.59 -9.71 2.16
N ALA A 146 12.05 -9.25 1.03
CA ALA A 146 11.37 -7.96 0.95
C ALA A 146 10.14 -7.89 1.86
N VAL A 147 9.30 -8.93 1.85
CA VAL A 147 8.10 -8.98 2.70
C VAL A 147 8.46 -9.11 4.17
N THR A 148 9.50 -9.86 4.53
CA THR A 148 9.98 -9.98 5.91
C THR A 148 10.59 -8.67 6.41
N VAL A 149 11.45 -8.01 5.62
CA VAL A 149 12.07 -6.74 6.00
C VAL A 149 11.01 -5.65 6.14
N PHE A 150 10.11 -5.53 5.16
CA PHE A 150 9.01 -4.57 5.23
C PHE A 150 8.08 -4.89 6.40
N GLY A 151 7.67 -6.16 6.52
CA GLY A 151 6.69 -6.65 7.50
C GLY A 151 7.20 -6.70 8.93
N GLY A 152 8.51 -6.78 9.16
CA GLY A 152 9.13 -6.83 10.49
C GLY A 152 9.84 -5.55 10.92
N ALA A 153 9.81 -4.49 10.10
CA ALA A 153 10.41 -3.22 10.48
C ALA A 153 9.68 -2.63 11.70
N ALA A 154 10.42 -2.16 12.70
CA ALA A 154 9.86 -1.64 13.96
C ALA A 154 8.81 -0.53 13.75
N ILE A 155 8.96 0.28 12.70
CA ILE A 155 7.99 1.31 12.33
C ILE A 155 6.60 0.74 12.02
N GLN A 156 6.52 -0.49 11.53
CA GLN A 156 5.23 -1.13 11.23
C GLN A 156 4.46 -1.50 12.48
N TYR A 157 5.15 -1.80 13.59
CA TYR A 157 4.49 -2.01 14.87
C TYR A 157 3.69 -0.77 15.27
N MET A 158 4.31 0.42 15.15
CA MET A 158 3.63 1.69 15.43
C MET A 158 2.46 1.96 14.48
N VAL A 159 2.62 1.62 13.19
CA VAL A 159 1.57 1.80 12.17
C VAL A 159 0.37 0.87 12.42
N VAL A 160 0.61 -0.37 12.86
CA VAL A 160 -0.46 -1.33 13.16
C VAL A 160 -1.15 -0.99 14.48
N GLN A 161 -0.37 -0.58 15.50
CA GLN A 161 -0.87 -0.16 16.80
C GLN A 161 -1.72 1.10 16.74
N TRP A 162 -1.33 2.14 16.00
CA TRP A 162 -2.12 3.38 15.91
C TRP A 162 -3.19 3.27 14.83
N ILE A 163 -4.46 3.35 15.22
CA ILE A 163 -5.56 3.24 14.24
C ILE A 163 -5.61 4.47 13.32
N ALA A 164 -5.11 5.62 13.77
CA ALA A 164 -4.88 6.80 12.94
C ALA A 164 -3.85 6.58 11.81
N ALA A 165 -2.89 5.66 12.00
CA ALA A 165 -1.85 5.37 11.02
C ALA A 165 -2.32 4.41 9.90
N VAL A 166 -3.58 3.96 9.90
CA VAL A 166 -4.12 3.02 8.90
C VAL A 166 -4.02 3.55 7.47
N SER A 167 -3.92 4.86 7.27
CA SER A 167 -3.70 5.47 5.96
C SER A 167 -2.43 5.01 5.26
N TYR A 168 -1.35 4.74 6.00
CA TYR A 168 -0.12 4.19 5.42
C TYR A 168 -0.35 2.77 4.89
N ILE A 169 -1.13 1.96 5.61
CA ILE A 169 -1.51 0.61 5.20
C ILE A 169 -2.41 0.66 3.98
N LEU A 170 -3.43 1.51 4.01
CA LEU A 170 -4.37 1.71 2.90
C LEU A 170 -3.66 2.18 1.64
N LEU A 171 -2.69 3.09 1.76
CA LEU A 171 -1.89 3.54 0.64
C LEU A 171 -1.12 2.36 0.01
N ALA A 172 -0.52 1.50 0.83
CA ALA A 172 0.15 0.30 0.33
C ALA A 172 -0.82 -0.66 -0.37
N VAL A 173 -2.01 -0.88 0.20
CA VAL A 173 -3.06 -1.72 -0.40
C VAL A 173 -3.55 -1.17 -1.74
N LEU A 174 -3.68 0.14 -1.87
CA LEU A 174 -4.19 0.78 -3.09
C LEU A 174 -3.15 0.87 -4.22
N LEU A 175 -1.85 0.83 -3.91
CA LEU A 175 -0.78 1.01 -4.89
C LEU A 175 -0.15 -0.30 -5.40
N LEU A 176 -0.38 -1.45 -4.76
CA LEU A 176 0.28 -2.74 -5.06
C LEU A 176 -0.62 -3.74 -5.82
#